data_AF-A0A7T0PEF6-F1
#
_entry.id   AF-A0A7T0PEF6-F1
#
_cell.length_a   1.000
_cell.length_b   1.000
_cell.length_c   1.000
_cell.angle_alpha   90.00
_cell.angle_beta   90.00
_cell.angle_gamma   90.00
#
_symmetry.space_group_name_H-M   'P 1'
#
loop_
_entity.id
_entity.type
_entity.pdbx_description
1 polymer ?
#
loop_
_entity_poly.entity_id
_entity_poly.type
_entity_poly.pdbx_seq_one_letter_code
_entity_poly.pdbx_strand_id
1 'polypeptide(L)'
;MTTTLAATTSAVIAIDGMPARLRGDVEKLLLELPQDQLDFSLFDVWDTNWFTRWHRNADGTIGCRELVYAPAADLARFRKNLAELSERAGFDAQLTTRVA
;
A
#
# COMPACT_ATOMS: atom_id res chain seq x y z
N MET A 1 25.70 -12.65 12.52
CA MET A 1 24.87 -11.45 12.74
C MET A 1 23.44 -11.91 12.82
N THR A 2 22.82 -11.80 13.99
CA THR A 2 21.42 -12.19 14.19
C THR A 2 20.56 -10.99 13.80
N THR A 3 20.07 -10.96 12.57
CA THR A 3 19.12 -9.93 12.15
C THR A 3 17.82 -10.21 12.88
N THR A 4 17.48 -9.38 13.88
CA THR A 4 16.14 -9.40 14.46
C THR A 4 15.16 -9.11 13.34
N LEU A 5 14.35 -10.09 12.96
CA LEU A 5 13.22 -9.88 12.03
C LEU A 5 12.32 -8.81 12.66
N ALA A 6 12.24 -7.64 12.04
CA ALA A 6 11.29 -6.64 12.48
C ALA A 6 9.88 -7.23 12.35
N ALA A 7 9.06 -7.11 13.39
CA ALA A 7 7.71 -7.64 13.37
C ALA A 7 6.90 -7.00 12.23
N THR A 8 6.45 -7.82 11.30
CA THR A 8 5.57 -7.41 10.21
C THR A 8 4.26 -6.90 10.78
N THR A 9 3.84 -5.71 10.33
CA THR A 9 2.55 -5.11 10.69
C THR A 9 1.68 -5.04 9.44
N SER A 10 0.36 -5.16 9.59
CA SER A 10 -0.58 -4.99 8.48
C SER A 10 -1.14 -3.56 8.44
N ALA A 11 -1.40 -3.05 7.24
CA ALA A 11 -2.01 -1.74 7.03
C ALA A 11 -2.92 -1.76 5.79
N VAL A 12 -3.93 -0.91 5.80
CA VAL A 12 -4.81 -0.71 4.64
C VAL A 12 -4.46 0.60 3.96
N ILE A 13 -4.20 0.54 2.67
CA ILE A 13 -4.09 1.69 1.77
C ILE A 13 -5.48 1.98 1.24
N ALA A 14 -5.87 3.25 1.23
CA ALA A 14 -7.07 3.73 0.53
C ALA A 14 -6.69 4.93 -0.32
N ILE A 15 -7.02 4.89 -1.61
CA ILE A 15 -6.77 5.95 -2.58
C ILE A 15 -8.08 6.25 -3.32
N ASP A 16 -8.38 7.52 -3.51
CA ASP A 16 -9.52 7.98 -4.31
C ASP A 16 -9.20 9.28 -5.06
N GLY A 17 -9.90 9.54 -6.15
CA GLY A 17 -9.74 10.76 -6.95
C GLY A 17 -8.39 10.89 -7.67
N MET A 18 -7.56 9.85 -7.72
CA MET A 18 -6.22 9.93 -8.27
C MET A 18 -6.23 10.01 -9.80
N PRO A 19 -5.48 10.93 -10.44
CA PRO A 19 -5.30 10.92 -11.89
C PRO A 19 -4.70 9.60 -12.40
N ALA A 20 -5.30 9.00 -13.42
CA ALA A 20 -4.93 7.66 -13.93
C ALA A 20 -3.43 7.51 -14.29
N ARG A 21 -2.78 8.59 -14.73
CA ARG A 21 -1.34 8.59 -15.06
C ARG A 21 -0.43 8.33 -13.86
N LEU A 22 -0.89 8.60 -12.64
CA LEU A 22 -0.11 8.44 -11.40
C LEU A 22 -0.18 7.03 -10.82
N ARG A 23 -0.96 6.11 -11.43
CA ARG A 23 -1.02 4.71 -11.03
C ARG A 23 0.38 4.10 -10.88
N GLY A 24 1.21 4.27 -11.91
CA GLY A 24 2.56 3.72 -11.92
C GLY A 24 3.46 4.32 -10.86
N ASP A 25 3.22 5.55 -10.41
CA ASP A 25 4.01 6.16 -9.34
C ASP A 25 3.65 5.58 -7.97
N VAL A 26 2.36 5.30 -7.71
CA VAL A 26 1.95 4.57 -6.50
C VAL A 26 2.46 3.13 -6.53
N GLU A 27 2.40 2.45 -7.68
CA GLU A 27 2.92 1.09 -7.82
C GLU A 27 4.44 1.04 -7.55
N LYS A 28 5.21 2.06 -7.94
CA LYS A 28 6.63 2.17 -7.56
C LYS A 28 6.80 2.27 -6.04
N LEU A 29 5.99 3.08 -5.36
CA LEU A 29 6.04 3.19 -3.89
C LEU A 29 5.71 1.84 -3.23
N LEU A 30 4.75 1.08 -3.78
CA LEU A 30 4.41 -0.25 -3.27
C LEU A 30 5.59 -1.23 -3.42
N LEU A 31 6.36 -1.13 -4.51
CA LEU A 31 7.56 -1.95 -4.74
C LEU A 31 8.71 -1.61 -3.76
N GLU A 32 8.69 -0.45 -3.10
CA GLU A 32 9.67 -0.09 -2.06
C GLU A 32 9.39 -0.76 -0.71
N LEU A 33 8.21 -1.37 -0.53
CA LEU A 33 7.91 -2.15 0.67
C LEU A 33 8.66 -3.49 0.59
N PRO A 34 9.31 -3.92 1.70
CA PRO A 34 10.08 -5.16 1.70
C PRO A 34 9.19 -6.35 1.36
N GLN A 35 9.62 -7.12 0.36
CA GLN A 35 9.00 -8.38 -0.05
C GLN A 35 9.59 -9.55 0.75
N ASP A 36 9.66 -9.41 2.08
CA ASP A 36 10.08 -10.53 2.92
C ASP A 36 9.19 -11.75 2.60
N GLN A 37 9.72 -12.96 2.80
CA GLN A 37 8.97 -14.19 2.56
C GLN A 37 7.58 -14.04 3.17
N LEU A 38 6.59 -13.90 2.28
CA LEU A 38 5.19 -13.83 2.67
C LEU A 38 4.95 -15.09 3.48
N ASP A 39 4.69 -14.93 4.77
CA ASP A 39 4.26 -16.05 5.58
C ASP A 39 2.86 -16.41 5.11
N PHE A 40 2.79 -17.33 4.15
CA PHE A 40 1.54 -17.72 3.52
C PHE A 40 0.54 -18.34 4.50
N SER A 41 0.94 -18.64 5.75
CA SER A 41 0.02 -19.02 6.82
C SER A 41 -0.81 -17.85 7.35
N LEU A 42 -0.42 -16.60 7.08
CA LEU A 42 -1.13 -15.39 7.47
C LEU A 42 -2.25 -15.00 6.50
N PHE A 43 -2.39 -15.71 5.37
CA PHE A 43 -3.37 -15.37 4.33
C PHE A 43 -4.12 -16.61 3.84
N ASP A 44 -5.40 -16.46 3.50
CA ASP A 44 -6.06 -17.40 2.60
C ASP A 44 -5.68 -17.02 1.16
N VAL A 45 -5.05 -17.94 0.43
CA VAL A 45 -4.62 -17.76 -0.96
C VAL A 45 -5.77 -17.34 -1.88
N TRP A 46 -7.00 -17.74 -1.56
CA TRP A 46 -8.19 -17.40 -2.34
C TRP A 46 -8.73 -16.00 -2.03
N ASP A 47 -8.43 -15.47 -0.85
CA ASP A 47 -8.80 -14.11 -0.43
C ASP A 47 -7.67 -13.09 -0.63
N THR A 48 -6.47 -13.56 -0.98
CA THR A 48 -5.29 -12.72 -1.18
C THR A 48 -5.30 -12.09 -2.57
N ASN A 49 -5.19 -10.75 -2.61
CA ASN A 49 -5.02 -10.04 -3.86
C ASN A 49 -3.59 -10.16 -4.37
N TRP A 50 -3.43 -10.84 -5.51
CA TRP A 50 -2.16 -10.92 -6.24
C TRP A 50 -1.80 -9.62 -6.96
N PHE A 51 -2.77 -8.72 -7.14
CA PHE A 51 -2.60 -7.42 -7.76
C PHE A 51 -3.44 -6.37 -7.03
N THR A 52 -2.96 -5.13 -7.00
CA THR A 52 -3.73 -4.00 -6.47
C THR A 52 -5.06 -3.89 -7.22
N ARG A 53 -6.18 -3.94 -6.48
CA ARG A 53 -7.53 -3.78 -7.04
C ARG A 53 -7.82 -2.31 -7.36
N TRP A 54 -7.20 -1.82 -8.43
CA TRP A 54 -7.53 -0.53 -9.03
C TRP A 54 -8.95 -0.56 -9.58
N HIS A 55 -9.70 0.50 -9.30
CA HIS A 55 -10.97 0.77 -9.96
C HIS A 55 -10.94 2.16 -10.57
N ARG A 56 -11.83 2.39 -11.54
CA ARG A 56 -12.01 3.69 -12.18
C ARG A 56 -13.32 4.31 -11.75
N ASN A 57 -13.27 5.55 -11.30
CA ASN A 57 -14.44 6.35 -10.98
C ASN A 57 -15.13 6.85 -12.26
N ALA A 58 -16.37 7.31 -12.13
CA ALA A 58 -17.15 7.81 -13.26
C ALA A 58 -16.52 9.04 -13.95
N ASP A 59 -15.76 9.83 -13.20
CA ASP A 59 -15.00 10.99 -13.70
C ASP A 59 -13.66 10.64 -14.36
N GLY A 60 -13.31 9.34 -14.42
CA GLY A 60 -12.07 8.84 -15.01
C GLY A 60 -10.86 8.83 -14.08
N THR A 61 -10.99 9.33 -12.85
CA THR A 61 -9.99 9.13 -11.78
C THR A 61 -9.95 7.67 -11.35
N ILE A 62 -8.91 7.30 -10.61
CA ILE A 62 -8.72 5.94 -10.12
C ILE A 62 -8.62 5.92 -8.61
N GLY A 63 -9.09 4.82 -8.04
CA GLY A 63 -8.98 4.53 -6.62
C GLY A 63 -8.55 3.10 -6.38
N CYS A 64 -8.20 2.80 -5.14
CA CYS A 64 -7.99 1.43 -4.68
C CYS A 64 -8.17 1.34 -3.16
N ARG A 65 -8.37 0.12 -2.69
CA ARG A 65 -8.28 -0.21 -1.27
C ARG A 65 -7.53 -1.53 -1.14
N GLU A 66 -6.32 -1.48 -0.59
CA GLU A 66 -5.39 -2.61 -0.60
C GLU A 66 -4.85 -2.91 0.80
N LEU A 67 -4.68 -4.19 1.13
CA LEU A 67 -4.07 -4.63 2.38
C LEU A 67 -2.58 -4.91 2.13
N VAL A 68 -1.71 -4.32 2.94
CA VAL A 68 -0.25 -4.49 2.82
C VAL A 68 0.37 -4.90 4.15
N TYR A 69 1.51 -5.57 4.06
CA TYR A 69 2.27 -6.09 5.20
C TYR A 69 3.72 -5.64 5.07
N ALA A 70 4.25 -4.98 6.09
CA ALA A 70 5.64 -4.55 6.14
C ALA A 70 6.04 -4.18 7.58
N PRO A 71 7.34 -4.09 7.89
CA PRO A 71 7.80 -3.49 9.13
C PRO A 71 7.24 -2.08 9.32
N ALA A 72 6.96 -1.71 10.57
CA ALA A 72 6.33 -0.42 10.88
C ALA A 72 7.13 0.79 10.35
N ALA A 73 8.46 0.69 10.31
CA ALA A 73 9.34 1.73 9.77
C ALA A 73 9.16 1.92 8.25
N ASP A 74 9.01 0.83 7.50
CA ASP A 74 8.78 0.86 6.06
C ASP A 74 7.38 1.38 5.73
N LEU A 75 6.37 0.99 6.50
CA LEU A 75 5.02 1.55 6.39
C LEU A 75 4.98 3.06 6.69
N ALA A 76 5.76 3.53 7.66
CA ALA A 76 5.88 4.96 7.97
C ALA A 76 6.54 5.73 6.82
N ARG A 77 7.61 5.17 6.22
CA ARG A 77 8.26 5.75 5.03
C ARG A 77 7.30 5.80 3.83
N PHE A 78 6.61 4.70 3.56
CA PHE A 78 5.59 4.62 2.50
C PHE A 78 4.48 5.64 2.71
N ARG A 79 3.94 5.77 3.94
CA ARG A 79 2.92 6.77 4.28
C ARG A 79 3.37 8.19 3.94
N LYS A 80 4.61 8.54 4.30
CA LYS A 80 5.17 9.85 4.01
C LYS A 80 5.27 10.10 2.50
N ASN A 81 5.85 9.17 1.74
CA ASN A 81 6.02 9.33 0.29
C ASN A 81 4.67 9.39 -0.44
N LEU A 82 3.69 8.60 -0.01
CA LEU A 82 2.34 8.62 -0.55
C LEU A 82 1.61 9.94 -0.24
N ALA A 83 1.75 10.46 0.99
CA ALA A 83 1.19 11.75 1.38
C ALA A 83 1.78 12.92 0.56
N GLU A 84 3.11 12.95 0.38
CA GLU A 84 3.77 13.95 -0.45
C GLU A 84 3.31 13.89 -1.92
N LEU A 85 3.06 12.68 -2.45
CA LEU A 85 2.50 12.49 -3.79
C LEU A 85 1.05 12.97 -3.87
N SER A 86 0.23 12.63 -2.88
CA SER A 86 -1.20 12.97 -2.85
C SER A 86 -1.43 14.46 -2.68
N GLU A 87 -0.68 15.12 -1.79
CA GLU A 87 -0.72 16.57 -1.60
C GLU A 87 -0.32 17.32 -2.87
N ARG A 88 0.78 16.92 -3.52
CA ARG A 88 1.26 17.56 -4.75
C ARG A 88 0.27 17.43 -5.91
N ALA A 89 -0.42 16.28 -6.00
CA ALA A 89 -1.29 15.97 -7.12
C ALA A 89 -2.78 16.21 -6.86
N GLY A 90 -3.17 16.53 -5.61
CA GLY A 90 -4.54 16.84 -5.22
C GLY A 90 -5.50 15.65 -5.24
N PHE A 91 -5.09 14.50 -4.70
CA PHE A 91 -5.96 13.32 -4.54
C PHE A 91 -5.96 12.82 -3.09
N ASP A 92 -6.93 11.98 -2.76
CA ASP A 92 -7.07 11.43 -1.41
C ASP A 92 -6.26 10.14 -1.27
N ALA A 93 -5.39 10.09 -0.25
CA ALA A 93 -4.62 8.91 0.08
C ALA A 93 -4.49 8.74 1.59
N GLN A 94 -4.74 7.53 2.07
CA GLN A 94 -4.62 7.18 3.48
C GLN A 94 -3.94 5.83 3.65
N LEU A 95 -3.14 5.72 4.70
CA LEU A 95 -2.60 4.46 5.18
C LEU A 95 -2.99 4.25 6.64
N THR A 96 -3.87 3.29 6.90
CA THR A 96 -4.33 2.95 8.25
C THR A 96 -3.67 1.66 8.72
N THR A 97 -2.77 1.78 9.69
CA THR A 97 -2.19 0.60 10.36
C THR A 97 -3.29 -0.16 11.10
N ARG A 98 -3.33 -1.48 10.94
CA ARG A 98 -4.18 -2.35 11.75
C ARG A 98 -3.38 -2.78 12.96
N VAL A 99 -3.84 -2.39 14.15
CA VAL A 99 -3.31 -2.94 15.40
C VAL A 99 -3.83 -4.37 15.51
N ALA A 100 -2.92 -5.32 15.74
CA ALA A 100 -3.27 -6.72 16.01
C ALA A 100 -4.04 -6.86 17.33
#